data_AF-A0A4Y2JTD4-F1
#
_entry.id   AF-A0A4Y2JTD4-F1
#
_cell.length_a   1.000
_cell.length_b   1.000
_cell.length_c   1.000
_cell.angle_alpha   90.00
_cell.angle_beta   90.00
_cell.angle_gamma   90.00
#
_symmetry.space_group_name_H-M   'P 1'
#
loop_
_entity.id
_entity.type
_entity.pdbx_description
1 polymer ?
#
loop_
_entity_poly.entity_id
_entity_poly.type
_entity_poly.pdbx_seq_one_letter_code
_entity_poly.pdbx_strand_id
1 'polypeptide(L)'
;MQECSSASASKLKDSSLICEEVLESKSEELTGNRIFDLQTLISVFSVLCCSSCFSSGLKLTEDSRFGLCSNFSLHCTNCSFLEGFCSSPKVKKSSNINKFFILGLRLVGRGYTVGKNCVQPSVYHSCLRAPFDIRKKLF
;
A
#
# COMPACT_ATOMS: atom_id res chain seq x y z
N MET A 1 -1.79 -36.26 -7.03
CA MET A 1 -1.69 -34.93 -7.67
C MET A 1 -2.44 -33.96 -6.78
N GLN A 2 -1.75 -32.97 -6.20
CA GLN A 2 -2.32 -32.04 -5.23
C GLN A 2 -2.64 -30.74 -5.97
N GLU A 3 -3.93 -30.44 -6.12
CA GLU A 3 -4.40 -29.22 -6.81
C GLU A 3 -4.18 -27.99 -5.92
N CYS A 4 -3.36 -27.06 -6.42
CA CYS A 4 -3.23 -25.72 -5.84
C CYS A 4 -4.55 -24.96 -6.03
N SER A 5 -5.28 -24.74 -4.94
CA SER A 5 -6.49 -23.92 -4.95
C SER A 5 -6.12 -22.43 -5.12
N SER A 6 -6.44 -21.89 -6.30
CA SER A 6 -6.37 -20.46 -6.59
C SER A 6 -7.46 -19.70 -5.82
N ALA A 7 -7.06 -18.71 -5.01
CA ALA A 7 -7.99 -17.84 -4.31
C ALA A 7 -8.55 -16.78 -5.28
N SER A 8 -9.69 -17.10 -5.91
CA SER A 8 -10.45 -16.17 -6.74
C SER A 8 -11.55 -15.49 -5.93
N ALA A 9 -11.74 -14.18 -6.14
CA ALA A 9 -12.65 -13.32 -5.37
C ALA A 9 -14.16 -13.64 -5.52
N SER A 10 -14.52 -14.67 -6.28
CA SER A 10 -15.91 -15.01 -6.61
C SER A 10 -16.66 -15.86 -5.57
N LYS A 11 -16.12 -16.07 -4.36
CA LYS A 11 -16.72 -16.96 -3.34
C LYS A 11 -17.31 -16.28 -2.09
N LEU A 12 -17.31 -14.96 -1.98
CA LEU A 12 -17.94 -14.27 -0.85
C LEU A 12 -19.38 -13.90 -1.20
N LYS A 13 -20.33 -14.75 -0.83
CA LYS A 13 -21.76 -14.41 -0.80
C LYS A 13 -22.21 -14.21 0.64
N ASP A 14 -22.87 -13.08 0.85
CA ASP A 14 -23.95 -12.79 1.78
C ASP A 14 -23.78 -13.18 3.25
N SER A 15 -23.49 -12.16 4.06
CA SER A 15 -24.07 -12.06 5.40
C SER A 15 -24.34 -10.60 5.72
N SER A 16 -25.47 -10.09 5.22
CA SER A 16 -26.11 -8.90 5.77
C SER A 16 -26.73 -9.28 7.11
N LEU A 17 -26.17 -8.78 8.20
CA LEU A 17 -26.89 -8.65 9.48
C LEU A 17 -26.72 -7.22 9.99
N ILE A 18 -27.88 -6.57 10.06
CA ILE A 18 -28.14 -5.20 10.51
C ILE A 18 -27.88 -5.12 12.02
N CYS A 19 -27.29 -4.02 12.50
CA CYS A 19 -27.56 -3.49 13.84
C CYS A 19 -27.41 -1.95 13.86
N GLU A 20 -28.49 -1.35 14.37
CA GLU A 20 -28.81 0.02 14.81
C GLU A 20 -27.80 1.19 14.77
N GLU A 21 -28.42 2.35 14.55
CA GLU A 21 -27.96 3.73 14.56
C GLU A 21 -26.95 4.09 15.67
N VAL A 22 -25.79 4.60 15.26
CA VAL A 22 -24.92 5.43 16.09
C VAL A 22 -24.59 6.69 15.30
N LEU A 23 -25.12 7.80 15.81
CA LEU A 23 -24.83 9.21 15.55
C LEU A 23 -23.68 9.48 14.56
N GLU A 24 -24.03 10.14 13.45
CA GLU A 24 -23.12 10.69 12.44
C GLU A 24 -22.07 11.62 13.06
N SER A 25 -20.96 11.06 13.49
CA SER A 25 -19.67 11.69 13.28
C SER A 25 -19.07 10.95 12.09
N LYS A 26 -18.81 11.68 10.98
CA LYS A 26 -18.02 11.14 9.86
C LYS A 26 -16.59 10.89 10.36
N SER A 27 -16.37 9.84 11.16
CA SER A 27 -15.08 9.18 11.15
C SER A 27 -14.99 8.54 9.78
N GLU A 28 -14.20 9.11 8.89
CA GLU A 28 -13.80 8.43 7.66
C GLU A 28 -12.99 7.21 8.10
N GLU A 29 -13.69 6.12 8.35
CA GLU A 29 -13.11 4.89 8.82
C GLU A 29 -12.22 4.35 7.70
N LEU A 30 -10.93 4.16 7.99
CA LEU A 30 -9.97 3.70 7.01
C LEU A 30 -10.32 2.25 6.63
N THR A 31 -10.99 2.07 5.49
CA THR A 31 -11.49 0.77 5.03
C THR A 31 -10.81 0.28 3.76
N GLY A 32 -10.88 -1.04 3.53
CA GLY A 32 -10.35 -1.70 2.35
C GLY A 32 -8.89 -2.16 2.47
N ASN A 33 -8.35 -2.70 1.37
CA ASN A 33 -7.06 -3.38 1.39
C ASN A 33 -5.91 -2.44 1.01
N ARG A 34 -4.84 -2.46 1.80
CA ARG A 34 -3.58 -1.74 1.56
C ARG A 34 -2.40 -2.67 1.75
N ILE A 35 -1.36 -2.47 0.94
CA ILE A 35 -0.11 -3.23 1.05
C ILE A 35 0.87 -2.42 1.89
N PHE A 36 1.35 -3.04 2.96
CA PHE A 36 2.42 -2.52 3.80
C PHE A 36 3.70 -3.32 3.61
N ASP A 37 4.81 -2.61 3.55
CA ASP A 37 6.12 -3.15 3.84
C ASP A 37 6.16 -3.59 5.30
N LEU A 38 6.67 -4.80 5.55
CA LEU A 38 6.65 -5.41 6.88
C LEU A 38 7.44 -4.58 7.90
N GLN A 39 8.56 -3.98 7.49
CA GLN A 39 9.36 -3.14 8.38
C GLN A 39 8.60 -1.86 8.74
N THR A 40 7.94 -1.23 7.75
CA THR A 40 7.06 -0.09 8.02
C THR A 40 5.95 -0.47 9.01
N LEU A 41 5.30 -1.61 8.81
CA LEU A 41 4.21 -2.07 9.68
C LEU A 41 4.68 -2.30 11.13
N ILE A 42 5.83 -2.95 11.31
CA ILE A 42 6.43 -3.16 12.64
C ILE A 42 6.75 -1.81 13.31
N SER A 43 7.33 -0.86 12.57
CA SER A 43 7.63 0.47 13.09
C SER A 43 6.37 1.20 13.56
N VAL A 44 5.26 1.09 12.83
CA VAL A 44 3.97 1.67 13.25
C VAL A 44 3.45 1.02 14.53
N PHE A 45 3.47 -0.31 14.61
CA PHE A 45 3.02 -1.03 15.81
C PHE A 45 3.91 -0.80 17.04
N SER A 46 5.18 -0.39 16.85
CA SER A 46 6.04 0.00 17.98
C SER A 46 5.56 1.28 18.66
N VAL A 47 4.71 2.07 17.99
CA VAL A 47 4.13 3.32 18.51
C VAL A 47 2.68 3.10 18.89
N LEU A 48 2.45 2.54 20.09
CA LEU A 48 1.11 2.35 20.66
C LEU A 48 0.55 3.62 21.31
N CYS A 49 1.42 4.55 21.70
CA CYS A 49 1.06 5.82 22.34
C CYS A 49 1.74 6.99 21.64
N CYS A 50 1.12 8.17 21.72
CA CYS A 50 1.72 9.40 21.20
C CYS A 50 3.08 9.66 21.87
N SER A 51 4.13 9.88 21.08
CA SER A 51 5.47 10.13 21.61
C SER A 51 5.62 11.48 22.33
N SER A 52 4.70 12.43 22.09
CA SER A 52 4.74 13.75 22.72
C SER A 52 3.99 13.82 24.05
N CYS A 53 2.83 13.16 24.16
CA CYS A 53 1.98 13.25 25.37
C CYS A 53 1.64 11.91 26.01
N PHE A 54 2.16 10.80 25.47
CA PHE A 54 1.97 9.42 25.96
C PHE A 54 0.52 8.93 26.04
N SER A 55 -0.43 9.68 25.50
CA SER A 55 -1.83 9.25 25.39
C SER A 55 -2.00 8.17 24.31
N SER A 56 -3.00 7.31 24.49
CA SER A 56 -3.39 6.26 23.52
C SER A 56 -4.26 6.79 22.36
N GLY A 57 -4.46 8.12 22.27
CA GLY A 57 -5.32 8.77 21.28
C GLY A 57 -4.69 8.93 19.89
N LEU A 58 -3.91 7.96 19.43
CA LEU A 58 -3.35 8.00 18.08
C LEU A 58 -4.37 7.52 17.05
N LYS A 59 -4.54 8.30 15.99
CA LYS A 59 -5.40 7.99 14.85
C LYS A 59 -4.57 7.95 13.57
N LEU A 60 -4.83 6.94 12.76
CA LEU A 60 -4.20 6.74 11.47
C LEU A 60 -5.11 7.25 10.36
N THR A 61 -4.58 8.07 9.47
CA THR A 61 -5.29 8.66 8.33
C THR A 61 -4.51 8.43 7.02
N GLU A 62 -5.21 8.17 5.91
CA GLU A 62 -4.61 8.05 4.57
C GLU A 62 -4.71 9.39 3.83
N ASP A 63 -3.58 10.08 3.68
CA ASP A 63 -3.56 11.42 3.07
C ASP A 63 -3.65 11.37 1.55
N SER A 64 -3.00 10.38 0.94
CA SER A 64 -2.96 10.22 -0.52
C SER A 64 -2.43 8.85 -0.93
N ARG A 65 -2.70 8.48 -2.18
CA ARG A 65 -2.27 7.21 -2.74
C ARG A 65 -1.63 7.40 -4.11
N PHE A 66 -0.55 6.68 -4.37
CA PHE A 66 0.11 6.62 -5.66
C PHE A 66 0.39 5.16 -6.05
N GLY A 67 -0.40 4.63 -6.99
CA GLY A 67 -0.36 3.21 -7.35
C GLY A 67 -0.75 2.33 -6.17
N LEU A 68 0.17 1.47 -5.72
CA LEU A 68 0.00 0.57 -4.58
C LEU A 68 0.57 1.14 -3.27
N CYS A 69 1.26 2.28 -3.32
CA CYS A 69 1.81 2.92 -2.13
C CYS A 69 0.87 4.00 -1.61
N SER A 70 0.58 3.94 -0.32
CA SER A 70 -0.21 4.95 0.38
C SER A 70 0.69 5.82 1.24
N ASN A 71 0.31 7.08 1.38
CA ASN A 71 0.88 8.02 2.34
C ASN A 71 -0.11 8.11 3.50
N PHE A 72 0.41 7.90 4.70
CA PHE A 72 -0.36 7.92 5.92
C PHE A 72 0.17 9.00 6.86
N SER A 73 -0.69 9.47 7.73
CA SER A 73 -0.36 10.33 8.85
C SER A 73 -0.89 9.72 10.14
N LEU A 74 -0.06 9.74 11.19
CA LEU A 74 -0.46 9.46 12.56
C LEU A 74 -0.65 10.78 13.28
N HIS A 75 -1.87 11.04 13.72
CA HIS A 75 -2.21 12.23 14.50
C HIS A 75 -2.67 11.87 15.91
N CYS A 76 -2.27 12.67 16.89
CA CYS A 76 -2.78 12.51 18.25
C CYS A 76 -4.05 13.36 18.45
N THR A 77 -5.07 12.81 19.10
CA THR A 77 -6.28 13.56 19.45
C THR A 77 -6.08 14.51 20.63
N ASN A 78 -5.04 14.30 21.43
CA ASN A 78 -4.82 15.00 22.69
C ASN A 78 -3.67 16.04 22.61
N CYS A 79 -2.96 16.14 21.48
CA CYS A 79 -1.91 17.14 21.26
C CYS A 79 -1.66 17.37 19.76
N SER A 80 -0.77 18.29 19.42
CA SER A 80 -0.41 18.64 18.03
C SER A 80 0.59 17.67 17.38
N PHE A 81 0.72 16.43 17.87
CA PHE A 81 1.60 15.43 17.27
C PHE A 81 1.04 14.97 15.92
N LEU A 82 1.89 15.02 14.89
CA LEU A 82 1.59 14.59 13.54
C LEU A 82 2.87 14.02 12.91
N GLU A 83 2.85 12.75 12.55
CA GLU A 83 3.98 12.09 11.88
C GLU A 83 3.50 11.42 10.59
N GLY A 84 4.12 11.78 9.47
CA GLY A 84 3.80 11.23 8.16
C GLY A 84 4.71 10.08 7.78
N PHE A 85 4.16 9.02 7.20
CA PHE A 85 4.94 7.90 6.70
C PHE A 85 4.30 7.27 5.46
N CYS A 86 5.03 6.37 4.81
CA CYS A 86 4.58 5.71 3.59
C CYS A 86 4.44 4.22 3.82
N SER A 87 3.44 3.59 3.20
CA SER A 87 3.19 2.15 3.31
C SER A 87 4.33 1.27 2.78
N SER A 88 5.23 1.84 1.97
CA SER A 88 6.41 1.17 1.45
C SER A 88 7.58 2.17 1.37
N PRO A 89 8.83 1.72 1.61
CA PRO A 89 10.01 2.56 1.44
C PRO A 89 10.07 3.22 0.07
N LYS A 90 10.41 4.51 0.06
CA LYS A 90 10.58 5.30 -1.15
C LYS A 90 12.06 5.56 -1.39
N VAL A 91 12.49 5.34 -2.63
CA VAL A 91 13.79 5.82 -3.12
C VAL A 91 13.51 6.89 -4.16
N LYS A 92 13.94 8.12 -3.86
CA LYS A 92 13.57 9.33 -4.62
C LYS A 92 12.03 9.43 -4.72
N LYS A 93 11.50 9.51 -5.94
CA LYS A 93 10.07 9.68 -6.23
C LYS A 93 9.32 8.37 -6.49
N SER A 94 9.90 7.22 -6.12
CA SER A 94 9.34 5.90 -6.45
C SER A 94 9.34 4.97 -5.23
N SER A 95 8.18 4.41 -4.92
CA SER A 95 8.02 3.41 -3.86
C SER A 95 8.47 2.03 -4.34
N ASN A 96 9.05 1.24 -3.45
CA ASN A 96 9.53 -0.10 -3.79
C ASN A 96 8.38 -1.02 -4.20
N ILE A 97 7.22 -0.93 -3.55
CA ILE A 97 6.04 -1.73 -3.93
C ILE A 97 5.60 -1.49 -5.37
N ASN A 98 5.59 -0.24 -5.84
CA ASN A 98 5.24 0.07 -7.22
C ASN A 98 6.30 -0.46 -8.19
N LYS A 99 7.59 -0.40 -7.83
CA LYS A 99 8.66 -0.97 -8.66
C LYS A 99 8.49 -2.48 -8.80
N PHE A 100 8.29 -3.20 -7.70
CA PHE A 100 8.11 -4.65 -7.73
C PHE A 100 6.87 -5.06 -8.52
N PHE A 101 5.78 -4.31 -8.38
CA PHE A 101 4.58 -4.53 -9.17
C PHE A 101 4.84 -4.37 -10.67
N ILE A 102 5.51 -3.28 -11.09
CA ILE A 102 5.87 -3.07 -12.49
C ILE A 102 6.82 -4.16 -13.00
N LEU A 103 7.81 -4.59 -12.20
CA LEU A 103 8.72 -5.69 -12.56
C LEU A 103 7.94 -7.00 -12.75
N GLY A 104 7.05 -7.35 -11.82
CA GLY A 104 6.16 -8.51 -11.95
C GLY A 104 5.31 -8.46 -13.22
N LEU A 105 4.74 -7.30 -13.54
CA LEU A 105 3.99 -7.10 -14.78
C LEU A 105 4.85 -7.27 -16.03
N ARG A 106 6.12 -6.88 -16.01
CA ARG A 106 7.04 -7.10 -17.15
C ARG A 106 7.32 -8.59 -17.36
N LEU A 107 7.49 -9.35 -16.29
CA LEU A 107 7.71 -10.80 -16.37
C LEU A 107 6.53 -11.51 -17.04
N VAL A 108 5.30 -11.03 -16.84
CA VAL A 108 4.09 -11.57 -17.51
C VAL A 108 3.75 -10.87 -18.83
N GLY A 109 4.66 -10.05 -19.37
CA GLY A 109 4.49 -9.37 -20.67
C GLY A 109 3.52 -8.17 -20.67
N ARG A 110 3.10 -7.67 -19.50
CA ARG A 110 2.11 -6.56 -19.33
C ARG A 110 2.68 -5.28 -18.72
N GLY A 111 4.01 -5.17 -18.59
CA GLY A 111 4.64 -4.08 -17.85
C GLY A 111 4.72 -2.72 -18.55
N TYR A 112 4.54 -2.66 -19.88
CA TYR A 112 4.69 -1.43 -20.66
C TYR A 112 3.53 -0.43 -20.43
N THR A 113 2.30 -0.93 -20.34
CA THR A 113 1.08 -0.10 -20.21
C THR A 113 0.90 0.46 -18.80
N VAL A 114 1.29 -0.27 -17.75
CA VAL A 114 1.02 0.09 -16.35
C VAL A 114 2.07 1.05 -15.76
N GLY A 115 3.27 1.10 -16.36
CA GLY A 115 4.37 1.96 -15.90
C GLY A 115 4.00 3.45 -15.80
N LYS A 116 3.11 3.95 -16.66
CA LYS A 116 2.67 5.36 -16.66
C LYS A 116 1.83 5.76 -15.44
N ASN A 117 1.09 4.82 -14.85
CA ASN A 117 0.13 5.10 -13.77
C ASN A 117 0.71 4.82 -12.38
N CYS A 118 1.75 3.98 -12.29
CA CYS A 118 2.35 3.57 -11.02
C CYS A 118 3.75 4.17 -10.80
N VAL A 119 4.33 4.81 -11.81
CA VAL A 119 5.67 5.39 -11.81
C VAL A 119 5.65 6.70 -12.59
N GLN A 120 6.21 7.79 -12.05
CA GLN A 120 6.27 9.05 -12.80
C GLN A 120 7.14 8.94 -14.07
N PRO A 121 6.88 9.73 -15.14
CA PRO A 121 7.54 9.60 -16.45
C PRO A 121 9.08 9.61 -16.42
N SER A 122 9.68 10.31 -15.48
CA SER A 122 11.15 10.41 -15.33
C SER A 122 11.81 9.12 -14.84
N VAL A 123 11.08 8.28 -14.09
CA VAL A 123 11.55 6.97 -13.61
C VAL A 123 11.13 5.86 -14.58
N TYR A 124 10.04 6.07 -15.34
CA TYR A 124 9.64 5.18 -16.44
C TYR A 124 10.78 4.97 -17.45
N HIS A 125 11.46 6.05 -17.83
CA HIS A 125 12.53 6.00 -18.83
C HIS A 125 13.82 5.31 -18.34
N SER A 126 14.19 5.45 -17.06
CA SER A 126 15.32 4.71 -16.47
C SER A 126 15.01 3.23 -16.26
N CYS A 127 13.76 2.89 -15.90
CA CYS A 127 13.33 1.49 -15.82
C CYS A 127 13.09 0.84 -17.20
N LEU A 128 12.80 1.60 -18.26
CA LEU A 128 12.67 1.09 -19.63
C LEU A 128 14.01 0.75 -20.30
N ARG A 129 15.10 1.43 -19.89
CA ARG A 129 16.44 1.23 -20.47
C ARG A 129 17.20 0.06 -19.88
N ALA A 130 16.67 -0.65 -18.88
CA ALA A 130 17.29 -1.87 -18.38
C ALA A 130 16.96 -3.03 -19.33
N PRO A 131 17.94 -3.60 -20.06
CA PRO A 131 17.70 -4.76 -20.90
C PRO A 131 17.45 -5.97 -19.99
N PHE A 132 16.20 -6.41 -19.90
CA PHE A 132 15.89 -7.76 -19.42
C PHE A 132 15.75 -8.67 -20.64
N ASP A 133 16.90 -9.14 -21.14
CA ASP A 133 16.95 -10.21 -22.15
C ASP A 133 16.65 -11.55 -21.47
N ILE A 134 15.36 -11.83 -21.26
CA ILE A 134 14.89 -13.12 -20.71
C ILE A 134 14.96 -14.24 -21.78
N ARG A 135 15.26 -13.91 -23.05
CA ARG A 135 15.32 -14.90 -24.14
C ARG A 135 16.68 -15.56 -24.35
N LYS A 136 17.73 -15.20 -23.59
CA LYS A 136 19.06 -15.83 -23.72
C LYS A 136 19.46 -16.81 -22.61
N LYS A 137 18.55 -17.21 -21.71
CA LYS A 137 18.85 -18.20 -20.65
C LYS A 137 17.91 -19.40 -20.58
N LEU A 138 17.09 -19.61 -21.59
CA LEU A 138 16.28 -20.81 -21.76
C LEU A 138 16.38 -21.25 -23.23
N PHE A 139 17.56 -21.75 -23.60
CA PHE A 139 17.84 -22.86 -24.53
C PHE A 139 19.35 -23.14 -24.47
#